data_AF-A0A0F9RN39-F1
#
_entry.id   AF-A0A0F9RN39-F1
#
_cell.length_a   1.000
_cell.length_b   1.000
_cell.length_c   1.000
_cell.angle_alpha   90.00
_cell.angle_beta   90.00
_cell.angle_gamma   90.00
#
_symmetry.space_group_name_H-M   'P 1'
#
loop_
_entity.id
_entity.type
_entity.pdbx_description
1 polymer ?
#
loop_
_entity_poly.entity_id
_entity_poly.type
_entity_poly.pdbx_seq_one_letter_code
_entity_poly.pdbx_strand_id
1 'polypeptide(L)'
;MTSNNPKYVEARKMMVQDAIEEIANVPNFSDFYQRSFYQIAKFGLQLDAKREKLFSSDNWSDPLCKDELIEKIRKFLVKHLK
;
A
#
# COMPACT_ATOMS: atom_id res chain seq x y z
N MET A 1 -7.82 -3.49 -19.79
CA MET A 1 -8.26 -2.22 -20.42
C MET A 1 -8.08 -1.11 -19.40
N THR A 2 -7.08 -0.25 -19.53
CA THR A 2 -6.96 0.94 -18.69
C THR A 2 -7.98 1.97 -19.18
N SER A 3 -9.08 2.12 -18.45
CA SER A 3 -10.06 3.16 -18.72
C SER A 3 -9.47 4.52 -18.36
N ASN A 4 -9.22 5.34 -19.39
CA ASN A 4 -8.80 6.74 -19.25
C ASN A 4 -9.97 7.67 -18.89
N ASN A 5 -11.15 7.12 -18.59
CA ASN A 5 -12.29 7.92 -18.18
C ASN A 5 -11.99 8.54 -16.79
N PRO A 6 -12.09 9.88 -16.65
CA PRO A 6 -11.73 10.60 -15.43
C PRO A 6 -12.39 10.07 -14.15
N LYS A 7 -13.64 9.58 -14.23
CA LYS A 7 -14.35 9.04 -13.06
C LYS A 7 -13.66 7.82 -12.47
N TYR A 8 -13.13 6.94 -13.32
CA TYR A 8 -12.40 5.75 -12.88
C TYR A 8 -11.00 6.12 -12.37
N VAL A 9 -10.37 7.16 -12.94
CA VAL A 9 -9.10 7.69 -12.43
C VAL A 9 -9.26 8.23 -11.00
N GLU A 10 -10.29 9.03 -10.75
CA GLU A 10 -10.54 9.59 -9.41
C GLU A 10 -10.94 8.51 -8.40
N ALA A 11 -11.81 7.57 -8.78
CA ALA A 11 -12.16 6.45 -7.91
C ALA A 11 -10.92 5.63 -7.49
N ARG A 12 -9.97 5.38 -8.41
CA ARG A 12 -8.70 4.72 -8.10
C ARG A 12 -7.84 5.53 -7.13
N LYS A 13 -7.71 6.84 -7.35
CA LYS A 13 -6.96 7.71 -6.44
C LYS A 13 -7.54 7.68 -5.03
N MET A 14 -8.87 7.71 -4.91
CA MET A 14 -9.56 7.58 -3.62
C MET A 14 -9.24 6.24 -2.95
N MET A 15 -9.35 5.11 -3.68
CA MET A 15 -9.01 3.78 -3.13
C MET A 15 -7.57 3.69 -2.63
N VAL A 16 -6.60 4.24 -3.39
CA VAL A 16 -5.20 4.29 -2.95
C VAL A 16 -5.07 5.14 -1.69
N GLN A 17 -5.69 6.32 -1.67
CA GLN A 17 -5.61 7.23 -0.55
C GLN A 17 -6.23 6.61 0.72
N ASP A 18 -7.40 6.00 0.62
CA ASP A 18 -8.07 5.31 1.73
C ASP A 18 -7.19 4.19 2.33
N ALA A 19 -6.56 3.38 1.46
CA ALA A 19 -5.67 2.32 1.91
C ALA A 19 -4.44 2.86 2.64
N ILE A 20 -3.86 3.97 2.15
CA ILE A 20 -2.72 4.63 2.77
C ILE A 20 -3.12 5.25 4.11
N GLU A 21 -4.28 5.89 4.20
CA GLU A 21 -4.78 6.45 5.45
C GLU A 21 -5.02 5.37 6.51
N GLU A 22 -5.59 4.21 6.14
CA GLU A 22 -5.79 3.09 7.07
C GLU A 22 -4.45 2.55 7.60
N ILE A 23 -3.39 2.54 6.79
CA ILE A 23 -2.04 2.12 7.17
C ILE A 23 -1.34 3.17 8.03
N ALA A 24 -1.42 4.44 7.64
CA ALA A 24 -0.75 5.55 8.32
C ALA A 24 -1.29 5.75 9.74
N ASN A 25 -2.60 5.60 9.92
CA ASN A 25 -3.30 5.84 11.19
C ASN A 25 -3.26 4.64 12.16
N VAL A 26 -2.45 3.62 11.88
CA VAL A 26 -2.26 2.52 12.83
C VAL A 26 -1.63 3.07 14.13
N PRO A 27 -2.25 2.84 15.30
CA PRO A 27 -1.80 3.43 16.57
C PRO A 27 -0.50 2.80 17.08
N ASN A 28 -0.32 1.50 16.88
CA ASN A 28 0.88 0.77 17.32
C ASN A 28 1.73 0.35 16.13
N PHE A 29 3.01 0.70 16.13
CA PHE A 29 3.90 0.33 15.02
C PHE A 29 4.04 -1.19 14.84
N SER A 30 3.89 -1.98 15.91
CA SER A 30 3.86 -3.45 15.82
C SER A 30 2.81 -3.97 14.84
N ASP A 31 1.70 -3.24 14.70
CA ASP A 31 0.57 -3.64 13.87
C ASP A 31 0.70 -3.10 12.43
N PHE A 32 1.69 -2.24 12.18
CA PHE A 32 1.89 -1.56 10.90
C PHE A 32 2.12 -2.56 9.78
N TYR A 33 3.07 -3.49 9.94
CA TYR A 33 3.35 -4.53 8.96
C TYR A 33 2.10 -5.35 8.61
N GLN A 34 1.38 -5.82 9.64
CA GLN A 34 0.19 -6.64 9.45
C GLN A 34 -0.92 -5.86 8.73
N ARG A 35 -1.17 -4.61 9.13
CA ARG A 35 -2.16 -3.75 8.48
C ARG A 35 -1.81 -3.48 7.03
N SER A 36 -0.55 -3.18 6.74
CA SER A 36 -0.04 -2.99 5.38
C SER A 36 -0.25 -4.24 4.53
N PHE A 37 0.11 -5.42 5.04
CA PHE A 37 -0.09 -6.67 4.33
C PHE A 37 -1.59 -6.93 4.04
N TYR A 38 -2.47 -6.68 5.00
CA TYR A 38 -3.91 -6.84 4.81
C TYR A 38 -4.48 -5.89 3.77
N GLN A 39 -4.05 -4.63 3.71
CA GLN A 39 -4.48 -3.73 2.64
C GLN A 39 -4.06 -4.24 1.27
N ILE A 40 -2.81 -4.67 1.12
CA ILE A 40 -2.33 -5.26 -0.14
C ILE A 40 -3.16 -6.50 -0.52
N ALA A 41 -3.44 -7.38 0.45
CA ALA A 41 -4.23 -8.59 0.22
C ALA A 41 -5.70 -8.29 -0.13
N LYS A 42 -6.32 -7.24 0.43
CA LYS A 42 -7.68 -6.80 0.07
C LYS A 42 -7.81 -6.48 -1.43
N PHE A 43 -6.74 -6.00 -2.05
CA PHE A 43 -6.69 -5.74 -3.49
C PHE A 43 -6.26 -6.97 -4.33
N GLY A 44 -6.01 -8.12 -3.71
CA GLY A 44 -5.53 -9.32 -4.40
C GLY A 44 -4.07 -9.23 -4.85
N LEU A 45 -3.28 -8.28 -4.32
CA LEU A 45 -1.93 -7.97 -4.79
C LEU A 45 -0.82 -8.67 -4.00
N GLN A 46 -1.14 -9.64 -3.14
CA GLN A 46 -0.17 -10.32 -2.27
C GLN A 46 0.94 -11.06 -3.06
N LEU A 47 0.62 -11.61 -4.24
CA LEU A 47 1.60 -12.30 -5.08
C LEU A 47 2.54 -11.31 -5.77
N ASP A 48 2.02 -10.18 -6.25
CA ASP A 48 2.82 -9.11 -6.84
C ASP A 48 3.72 -8.44 -5.80
N ALA A 49 3.20 -8.19 -4.59
CA ALA A 49 3.99 -7.66 -3.48
C ALA A 49 5.13 -8.61 -3.08
N LYS A 50 4.89 -9.93 -3.09
CA LYS A 50 5.93 -10.94 -2.90
C LYS A 50 6.98 -10.89 -4.01
N ARG A 51 6.55 -10.80 -5.27
CA ARG A 51 7.45 -10.74 -6.44
C ARG A 51 8.33 -9.49 -6.41
N GLU A 52 7.77 -8.36 -5.99
CA GLU A 52 8.47 -7.07 -5.88
C GLU A 52 9.18 -6.88 -4.54
N LYS A 53 9.16 -7.89 -3.65
CA LYS A 53 9.82 -7.86 -2.34
C LYS A 53 9.41 -6.66 -1.48
N LEU A 54 8.14 -6.21 -1.60
CA LEU A 54 7.61 -5.04 -0.90
C LEU A 54 7.81 -5.13 0.63
N PHE A 55 7.66 -6.35 1.16
CA PHE A 55 7.72 -6.66 2.59
C PHE A 55 9.06 -7.24 3.07
N SER A 56 10.09 -7.26 2.23
CA SER A 56 11.33 -8.01 2.53
C SER A 56 12.47 -7.19 3.15
N SER A 57 12.22 -5.93 3.52
CA SER A 57 13.25 -5.03 4.05
C SER A 57 13.29 -5.06 5.59
N ASP A 58 14.48 -4.89 6.17
CA ASP A 58 14.61 -4.78 7.64
C ASP A 58 13.93 -3.53 8.21
N ASN A 59 13.66 -2.53 7.35
CA ASN A 59 12.97 -1.27 7.70
C ASN A 59 11.59 -1.50 8.34
N TRP A 60 10.95 -2.66 8.10
CA TRP A 60 9.64 -2.99 8.70
C TRP A 60 9.67 -3.16 10.22
N SER A 61 10.86 -3.26 10.82
CA SER A 61 11.05 -3.32 12.26
C SER A 61 11.46 -1.99 12.89
N ASP A 62 11.66 -0.94 12.08
CA ASP A 62 12.09 0.38 12.54
C ASP A 62 10.98 1.44 12.37
N PRO A 63 10.41 1.98 13.48
CA PRO A 63 9.42 3.06 13.42
C PRO A 63 9.88 4.30 12.66
N LEU A 64 11.18 4.59 12.61
CA LEU A 64 11.74 5.75 11.89
C LEU A 64 11.59 5.59 10.37
N CYS A 65 11.44 4.36 9.88
CA CYS A 65 11.22 4.08 8.47
C CYS A 65 9.74 4.16 8.04
N LYS A 66 8.80 4.46 8.95
CA LYS A 66 7.35 4.39 8.67
C LYS A 66 6.95 5.21 7.43
N ASP A 67 7.41 6.45 7.30
CA ASP A 67 7.06 7.32 6.17
C ASP A 67 7.63 6.79 4.84
N GLU A 68 8.86 6.26 4.86
CA GLU A 68 9.48 5.64 3.69
C GLU A 68 8.69 4.40 3.24
N LEU A 69 8.24 3.58 4.18
CA LEU A 69 7.43 2.39 3.92
C LEU A 69 6.06 2.76 3.36
N ILE A 70 5.40 3.79 3.91
CA ILE A 70 4.13 4.33 3.39
C ILE A 70 4.31 4.75 1.93
N GLU A 71 5.37 5.48 1.59
CA GLU A 71 5.61 5.91 0.21
C GLU A 71 5.94 4.75 -0.74
N LYS A 72 6.63 3.70 -0.26
CA LYS A 72 6.82 2.46 -1.01
C LYS A 72 5.48 1.77 -1.32
N ILE A 73 4.58 1.67 -0.33
CA ILE A 73 3.23 1.11 -0.51
C ILE A 73 2.42 1.97 -1.48
N ARG A 74 2.46 3.30 -1.36
CA ARG A 74 1.74 4.22 -2.25
C ARG A 74 2.14 4.00 -3.69
N LYS A 75 3.45 3.96 -3.98
CA LYS A 75 3.99 3.70 -5.32
C LYS A 75 3.57 2.33 -5.85
N PHE A 76 3.60 1.30 -5.00
CA PHE A 76 3.17 -0.04 -5.35
C PHE A 76 1.69 -0.08 -5.75
N LEU A 77 0.80 0.50 -4.93
CA LEU A 77 -0.64 0.54 -5.20
C LEU A 77 -0.96 1.30 -6.50
N VAL A 78 -0.36 2.49 -6.71
CA VAL A 78 -0.53 3.26 -7.95
C VAL A 78 -0.08 2.48 -9.18
N LYS A 79 0.98 1.68 -9.07
CA LYS A 79 1.50 0.87 -10.17
C LYS A 79 0.56 -0.27 -10.56
N HIS A 80 -0.11 -0.90 -9.59
CA HIS A 80 -0.88 -2.13 -9.79
C HIS A 80 -2.38 -1.93 -9.92
N LEU A 81 -2.96 -0.90 -9.31
CA LEU A 81 -4.39 -0.60 -9.39
C LEU A 81 -4.80 0.16 -10.66
N LYS A 82 -4.15 -0.12 -11.80
CA LYS A 82 -4.34 0.60 -13.08
C LYS A 82 -5.76 0.52 -13.64
#